data_AF-A0A1B6KID0-F1
#
_entry.id   AF-A0A1B6KID0-F1
#
_cell.length_a   1.000
_cell.length_b   1.000
_cell.length_c   1.000
_cell.angle_alpha   90.00
_cell.angle_beta   90.00
_cell.angle_gamma   90.00
#
_symmetry.space_group_name_H-M   'P 1'
#
loop_
_entity.id
_entity.type
_entity.pdbx_description
1 polymer ?
#
loop_
_entity_poly.entity_id
_entity_poly.type
_entity_poly.pdbx_seq_one_letter_code
_entity_poly.pdbx_strand_id
1 'polypeptide(L)'
;MVQCVSHFHREKVTLDLLLRKVTSVPDLNSTTIREFLPEGFNRFTSLEECKQLVNQAMHKEVQDKRQELESCEFVIENCLYLVWAHLDYYMLQAIPSKTLGIDKPRGRSAQMAEMTWCVTVEQLNKLKQGLISVFNDTFCKNLIAVTQDLNTSDRGFVEALIRRIKKLIQFVPNK
;
A
#
# COMPACT_ATOMS: atom_id res chain seq x y z
N MET A 1 -0.26 3.25 -5.60
CA MET A 1 -0.84 3.24 -4.24
C MET A 1 -2.34 2.94 -4.22
N VAL A 2 -3.24 3.78 -4.75
CA VAL A 2 -4.71 3.58 -4.66
C VAL A 2 -5.15 2.19 -5.15
N GLN A 3 -4.71 1.80 -6.34
CA GLN A 3 -5.02 0.48 -6.90
C GLN A 3 -4.48 -0.68 -6.05
N CYS A 4 -3.30 -0.51 -5.44
CA CYS A 4 -2.69 -1.52 -4.56
C CYS A 4 -3.50 -1.68 -3.26
N VAL A 5 -4.02 -0.59 -2.69
CA VAL A 5 -4.93 -0.64 -1.53
C VAL A 5 -6.23 -1.37 -1.89
N SER A 6 -6.82 -1.08 -3.04
CA SER A 6 -8.02 -1.80 -3.51
C SER A 6 -7.74 -3.29 -3.74
N HIS A 7 -6.58 -3.61 -4.31
CA HIS A 7 -6.14 -4.97 -4.54
C HIS A 7 -5.96 -5.72 -3.21
N PHE A 8 -5.27 -5.12 -2.23
CA PHE A 8 -5.08 -5.68 -0.90
C PHE A 8 -6.42 -6.07 -0.26
N HIS A 9 -7.40 -5.16 -0.25
CA HIS A 9 -8.71 -5.44 0.36
C HIS A 9 -9.43 -6.60 -0.33
N ARG A 10 -9.35 -6.68 -1.66
CA ARG A 10 -9.95 -7.78 -2.42
C ARG A 10 -9.28 -9.11 -2.11
N GLU A 11 -7.95 -9.15 -2.14
CA GLU A 11 -7.19 -10.38 -1.89
C GLU A 11 -7.25 -10.82 -0.42
N LYS A 12 -7.42 -9.90 0.52
CA LYS A 12 -7.67 -10.22 1.93
C LYS A 12 -8.98 -10.99 2.12
N VAL A 13 -10.05 -10.59 1.43
CA VAL A 13 -11.31 -11.35 1.42
C VAL A 13 -11.10 -12.76 0.83
N THR A 14 -10.31 -12.88 -0.24
CA THR A 14 -9.94 -14.17 -0.82
C THR A 14 -9.17 -15.05 0.17
N LEU A 15 -8.20 -14.48 0.88
CA LEU A 15 -7.43 -15.18 1.92
C LEU A 15 -8.35 -15.69 3.05
N ASP A 16 -9.27 -14.87 3.54
CA ASP A 16 -10.23 -15.26 4.57
C ASP A 16 -11.11 -16.43 4.12
N LEU A 17 -11.53 -16.43 2.85
CA LEU A 17 -12.27 -17.54 2.26
C LEU A 17 -11.41 -18.80 2.15
N LEU A 18 -10.15 -18.69 1.73
CA LEU A 18 -9.21 -19.81 1.65
C LEU A 18 -8.95 -20.42 3.04
N LEU A 19 -8.75 -19.60 4.07
CA LEU A 19 -8.55 -20.06 5.44
C LEU A 19 -9.75 -20.83 5.98
N ARG A 20 -10.98 -20.35 5.71
CA ARG A 20 -12.20 -21.08 6.04
C ARG A 20 -12.28 -22.42 5.32
N LYS A 21 -11.93 -22.45 4.03
CA LYS A 21 -11.88 -23.69 3.26
C LYS A 21 -10.87 -24.68 3.83
N VAL A 22 -9.64 -24.26 4.13
CA VAL A 22 -8.59 -25.08 4.77
C VAL A 22 -9.10 -25.70 6.08
N THR A 23 -9.76 -24.89 6.92
CA THR A 23 -10.30 -25.36 8.21
C THR A 23 -11.40 -26.41 8.04
N SER A 24 -12.13 -26.39 6.92
CA SER A 24 -13.19 -27.37 6.62
C SER A 24 -12.71 -28.67 5.98
N VAL A 25 -11.46 -28.73 5.47
CA VAL A 25 -10.92 -29.92 4.77
C VAL A 25 -10.95 -31.21 5.60
N PRO A 26 -10.68 -31.21 6.92
CA PRO A 26 -10.76 -32.43 7.74
C PRO A 26 -12.14 -33.09 7.71
N ASP A 27 -13.20 -32.29 7.55
CA ASP A 27 -14.60 -32.72 7.58
C ASP A 27 -15.16 -33.08 6.19
N LEU A 28 -14.39 -32.88 5.11
CA LEU A 28 -14.83 -33.16 3.75
C LEU A 28 -14.84 -34.66 3.44
N ASN A 29 -15.91 -35.08 2.76
CA ASN A 29 -16.12 -36.46 2.31
C ASN A 29 -15.28 -36.79 1.03
N SER A 30 -15.12 -38.08 0.72
CA SER A 30 -14.24 -38.56 -0.36
C SER A 30 -14.64 -38.15 -1.78
N THR A 31 -15.84 -37.60 -1.95
CA THR A 31 -16.37 -37.08 -3.21
C THR A 31 -15.91 -35.64 -3.46
N THR A 32 -15.95 -34.77 -2.45
CA THR A 32 -15.52 -33.37 -2.60
C THR A 32 -14.00 -33.27 -2.75
N ILE A 33 -13.23 -34.11 -2.06
CA ILE A 33 -11.75 -34.15 -2.17
C ILE A 33 -11.29 -34.48 -3.60
N ARG A 34 -12.05 -35.30 -4.34
CA ARG A 34 -11.72 -35.64 -5.73
C ARG A 34 -11.92 -34.48 -6.71
N GLU A 35 -12.77 -33.50 -6.38
CA GLU A 35 -12.95 -32.28 -7.19
C GLU A 35 -11.77 -31.29 -7.04
N PHE A 36 -11.01 -31.38 -5.94
CA PHE A 36 -9.82 -30.55 -5.70
C PHE A 36 -8.54 -31.10 -6.34
N LEU A 37 -8.60 -32.30 -6.92
CA LEU A 37 -7.43 -32.92 -7.57
C LEU A 37 -7.41 -32.61 -9.07
N PRO A 38 -6.23 -32.37 -9.67
CA PRO A 38 -6.07 -32.31 -11.12
C PRO A 38 -6.60 -33.58 -11.80
N GLU A 39 -7.24 -33.42 -12.96
CA GLU A 39 -7.66 -34.54 -13.81
C GLU A 39 -6.43 -35.41 -14.15
N GLY A 40 -6.35 -36.61 -13.55
CA GLY A 40 -5.21 -37.51 -13.74
C GLY A 40 -4.58 -38.06 -12.46
N PHE A 41 -5.04 -37.65 -11.27
CA PHE A 41 -4.56 -38.25 -10.01
C PHE A 41 -4.89 -39.76 -9.97
N ASN A 42 -3.83 -40.56 -9.95
CA ASN A 42 -3.84 -42.01 -10.11
C ASN A 42 -4.80 -42.71 -9.12
N ARG A 43 -5.52 -43.72 -9.62
CA ARG A 43 -6.42 -44.62 -8.86
C ARG A 43 -5.75 -45.43 -7.73
N PHE A 44 -4.49 -45.15 -7.39
CA PHE A 44 -3.65 -45.94 -6.48
C PHE A 44 -3.26 -45.24 -5.18
N THR A 45 -3.63 -43.97 -5.00
CA THR A 45 -3.34 -43.21 -3.77
C THR A 45 -4.45 -43.41 -2.74
N SER A 46 -4.10 -43.68 -1.49
CA SER A 46 -5.09 -43.83 -0.41
C SER A 46 -5.86 -42.52 -0.19
N LEU A 47 -7.10 -42.60 0.30
CA LEU A 47 -7.90 -41.42 0.61
C LEU A 47 -7.18 -40.48 1.59
N GLU A 48 -6.36 -41.03 2.48
CA GLU A 48 -5.60 -40.29 3.47
C GLU A 48 -4.44 -39.51 2.84
N GLU A 49 -3.67 -40.13 1.95
CA GLU A 49 -2.61 -39.44 1.18
C GLU A 49 -3.20 -38.35 0.28
N CYS A 50 -4.37 -38.60 -0.31
CA CYS A 50 -5.10 -37.61 -1.09
C CYS A 50 -5.51 -36.39 -0.25
N LYS A 51 -6.05 -36.62 0.96
CA LYS A 51 -6.37 -35.55 1.93
C LYS A 51 -5.13 -34.75 2.33
N GLN A 52 -4.01 -35.43 2.55
CA GLN A 52 -2.75 -34.76 2.90
C GLN A 52 -2.24 -33.88 1.76
N LEU A 53 -2.29 -34.35 0.51
CA LEU A 53 -1.85 -33.57 -0.65
C LEU A 53 -2.72 -32.34 -0.89
N VAL A 54 -4.05 -32.47 -0.79
CA VAL A 54 -4.97 -31.33 -0.88
C VAL A 54 -4.71 -30.32 0.24
N ASN A 55 -4.54 -30.79 1.48
CA ASN A 55 -4.19 -29.90 2.59
C ASN A 55 -2.87 -29.17 2.34
N GLN A 56 -1.83 -29.86 1.88
CA GLN A 56 -0.54 -29.24 1.57
C GLN A 56 -0.65 -28.19 0.45
N ALA A 57 -1.38 -28.50 -0.62
CA ALA A 57 -1.61 -27.57 -1.73
C ALA A 57 -2.38 -26.32 -1.27
N MET A 58 -3.42 -26.48 -0.45
CA MET A 58 -4.20 -25.37 0.06
C MET A 58 -3.42 -24.53 1.08
N HIS A 59 -2.61 -25.16 1.94
CA HIS A 59 -1.70 -24.44 2.83
C HIS A 59 -0.67 -23.62 2.05
N LYS A 60 -0.13 -24.18 0.96
CA LYS A 60 0.75 -23.45 0.06
C LYS A 60 0.04 -22.25 -0.57
N GLU A 61 -1.18 -22.43 -1.08
CA GLU A 61 -1.97 -21.34 -1.68
C GLU A 61 -2.25 -20.22 -0.65
N VAL A 62 -2.57 -20.58 0.60
CA VAL A 62 -2.72 -19.62 1.71
C VAL A 62 -1.43 -18.88 1.98
N GLN A 63 -0.29 -19.58 2.00
CA GLN A 63 1.02 -18.97 2.23
C GLN A 63 1.40 -18.01 1.10
N ASP A 64 1.25 -18.44 -0.16
CA ASP A 64 1.51 -17.60 -1.33
C ASP A 64 0.65 -16.33 -1.30
N LYS A 65 -0.63 -16.47 -0.93
CA LYS A 65 -1.56 -15.33 -0.79
C LYS A 65 -1.19 -14.39 0.35
N ARG A 66 -0.67 -14.90 1.48
CA ARG A 66 -0.15 -14.06 2.58
C ARG A 66 1.06 -13.26 2.13
N GLN A 67 2.00 -13.89 1.44
CA GLN A 67 3.20 -13.23 0.93
C GLN A 67 2.86 -12.12 -0.08
N GLU A 68 1.82 -12.33 -0.90
CA GLU A 68 1.29 -11.30 -1.80
C GLU A 68 0.73 -10.09 -1.03
N LEU A 69 0.01 -10.31 0.06
CA LEU A 69 -0.51 -9.23 0.92
C LEU A 69 0.62 -8.46 1.62
N GLU A 70 1.62 -9.15 2.16
CA GLU A 70 2.83 -8.51 2.75
C GLU A 70 3.55 -7.63 1.72
N SER A 71 3.63 -8.11 0.47
CA SER A 71 4.21 -7.32 -0.63
C SER A 71 3.38 -6.07 -0.93
N CYS A 72 2.06 -6.15 -0.86
CA CYS A 72 1.18 -4.99 -1.01
C CYS A 72 1.37 -3.97 0.12
N GLU A 73 1.47 -4.42 1.36
CA GLU A 73 1.75 -3.56 2.52
C GLU A 73 3.07 -2.80 2.35
N PHE A 74 4.14 -3.51 1.97
CA PHE A 74 5.44 -2.92 1.68
C PHE A 74 5.34 -1.85 0.57
N VAL A 75 4.65 -2.14 -0.53
CA VAL A 75 4.46 -1.17 -1.63
C VAL A 75 3.68 0.06 -1.14
N ILE A 76 2.65 -0.12 -0.33
CA ILE A 76 1.83 0.98 0.21
C ILE A 76 2.68 1.88 1.11
N GLU A 77 3.44 1.29 2.03
CA GLU A 77 4.32 2.03 2.95
C GLU A 77 5.36 2.86 2.18
N ASN A 78 6.05 2.26 1.21
CA ASN A 78 7.03 2.95 0.39
C ASN A 78 6.39 4.06 -0.46
N CYS A 79 5.20 3.84 -1.01
CA CYS A 79 4.47 4.88 -1.73
C CYS A 79 4.13 6.06 -0.81
N LEU A 80 3.68 5.79 0.43
CA LEU A 80 3.37 6.84 1.40
C LEU A 80 4.61 7.64 1.78
N TYR A 81 5.74 6.96 2.02
CA TYR A 81 7.00 7.61 2.29
C TYR A 81 7.44 8.50 1.13
N LEU A 82 7.37 8.00 -0.11
CA LEU A 82 7.72 8.79 -1.30
C LEU A 82 6.82 10.02 -1.42
N VAL A 83 5.51 9.87 -1.27
CA VAL A 83 4.58 11.02 -1.31
C VAL A 83 4.92 12.03 -0.22
N TRP A 84 5.18 11.59 1.01
CA TRP A 84 5.58 12.48 2.09
C TRP A 84 6.89 13.20 1.78
N ALA A 85 7.93 12.50 1.33
CA ALA A 85 9.24 13.09 1.06
C ALA A 85 9.17 14.11 -0.09
N HIS A 86 8.43 13.80 -1.15
CA HIS A 86 8.22 14.74 -2.25
C HIS A 86 7.41 15.95 -1.78
N LEU A 87 6.36 15.74 -0.97
CA LEU A 87 5.60 16.85 -0.40
C LEU A 87 6.46 17.73 0.49
N ASP A 88 7.26 17.15 1.38
CA ASP A 88 8.16 17.89 2.27
C ASP A 88 9.12 18.78 1.48
N TYR A 89 9.72 18.24 0.42
CA TYR A 89 10.60 19.00 -0.46
C TYR A 89 9.86 20.10 -1.23
N TYR A 90 8.78 19.77 -1.96
CA TYR A 90 8.12 20.73 -2.84
C TYR A 90 7.36 21.82 -2.09
N MET A 91 6.80 21.48 -0.93
CA MET A 91 5.98 22.39 -0.13
C MET A 91 6.80 23.28 0.80
N LEU A 92 8.00 22.85 1.23
CA LEU A 92 8.83 23.60 2.18
C LEU A 92 10.11 24.18 1.57
N GLN A 93 10.68 23.55 0.54
CA GLN A 93 12.03 23.88 0.04
C GLN A 93 12.05 24.38 -1.41
N ALA A 94 11.12 23.93 -2.25
CA ALA A 94 11.13 24.25 -3.68
C ALA A 94 10.45 25.59 -4.05
N ILE A 95 9.78 26.26 -3.09
CA ILE A 95 9.22 27.61 -3.33
C ILE A 95 10.42 28.58 -3.37
N PRO A 96 10.76 29.17 -4.53
CA PRO A 96 11.91 30.05 -4.61
C PRO A 96 11.66 31.27 -3.71
N SER A 97 12.62 31.65 -2.86
CA SER A 97 12.55 32.87 -2.05
C SER A 97 12.30 34.15 -2.86
N LYS A 98 12.37 34.10 -4.20
CA LYS A 98 11.99 35.21 -5.09
C LYS A 98 10.50 35.55 -5.01
N THR A 99 9.62 34.61 -4.71
CA THR A 99 8.17 34.87 -4.50
C THR A 99 7.87 35.38 -3.08
N LEU A 100 8.87 35.38 -2.18
CA LEU A 100 8.72 35.72 -0.77
C LEU A 100 9.22 37.14 -0.41
N GLY A 101 9.80 37.88 -1.35
CA GLY A 101 10.37 39.21 -1.07
C GLY A 101 11.53 39.19 -0.06
N ILE A 102 12.10 38.02 0.22
CA ILE A 102 13.23 37.86 1.13
C ILE A 102 14.50 37.91 0.29
N ASP A 103 15.23 39.02 0.39
CA ASP A 103 16.55 39.19 -0.20
C ASP A 103 17.46 38.02 0.21
N LYS A 104 18.07 37.37 -0.78
CA LYS A 104 19.01 36.26 -0.56
C LYS A 104 20.16 36.71 0.36
N PRO A 105 20.62 35.87 1.30
CA PRO A 105 21.98 36.01 1.79
C PRO A 105 22.93 35.75 0.61
N ARG A 106 23.73 36.76 0.28
CA ARG A 106 24.81 36.71 -0.71
C ARG A 106 25.71 35.50 -0.41
N GLY A 107 25.70 34.47 -1.26
CA GLY A 107 26.65 33.35 -1.08
C GLY A 107 26.44 32.11 -1.93
N ARG A 108 25.25 31.85 -2.50
CA ARG A 108 25.06 30.70 -3.42
C ARG A 108 25.24 31.13 -4.87
N SER A 109 26.23 30.53 -5.53
CA SER A 109 26.57 30.74 -6.95
C SER A 109 25.32 30.66 -7.83
N ALA A 110 25.21 31.59 -8.79
CA ALA A 110 24.07 31.68 -9.70
C ALA A 110 23.84 30.38 -10.50
N GLN A 111 24.90 29.59 -10.72
CA GLN A 111 24.85 28.30 -11.40
C GLN A 111 24.07 27.22 -10.63
N MET A 112 24.01 27.25 -9.29
CA MET A 112 23.15 26.31 -8.53
C MET A 112 21.68 26.73 -8.51
N ALA A 113 21.38 27.99 -8.80
CA ALA A 113 20.01 28.48 -8.85
C ALA A 113 19.27 28.03 -10.13
N GLU A 114 20.01 27.77 -11.23
CA GLU A 114 19.45 27.22 -12.48
C GLU A 114 19.02 25.75 -12.37
N MET A 115 19.60 25.00 -11.42
CA MET A 115 19.18 23.62 -11.12
C MET A 115 17.99 23.54 -10.13
N THR A 116 17.46 24.69 -9.70
CA THR A 116 16.24 24.73 -8.88
C THR A 116 15.08 24.45 -9.81
N TRP A 117 14.45 23.29 -9.68
CA TRP A 117 13.17 23.01 -10.33
C TRP A 117 12.20 24.15 -10.02
N CYS A 118 12.01 25.06 -10.98
CA CYS A 118 11.10 26.18 -10.86
C CYS A 118 9.67 25.66 -10.92
N VAL A 119 9.17 25.12 -9.82
CA VAL A 119 7.77 24.70 -9.69
C VAL A 119 6.92 25.95 -9.56
N THR A 120 5.94 26.12 -10.46
CA THR A 120 5.04 27.27 -10.40
C THR A 120 3.99 27.08 -9.30
N VAL A 121 3.48 28.18 -8.76
CA VAL A 121 2.39 28.15 -7.77
C VAL A 121 1.15 27.44 -8.33
N GLU A 122 0.90 27.54 -9.63
CA GLU A 122 -0.18 26.82 -10.31
C GLU A 122 0.04 25.29 -10.30
N GLN A 123 1.25 24.83 -10.58
CA GLN A 123 1.61 23.41 -10.50
C GLN A 123 1.45 22.88 -9.07
N LEU A 124 1.85 23.69 -8.08
CA LEU A 124 1.69 23.36 -6.67
C LEU A 124 0.21 23.23 -6.28
N ASN A 125 -0.62 24.16 -6.73
CA ASN A 125 -2.06 24.14 -6.51
C ASN A 125 -2.73 22.94 -7.19
N LYS A 126 -2.34 22.60 -8.43
CA LYS A 126 -2.84 21.39 -9.12
C LYS A 126 -2.46 20.12 -8.36
N LEU A 127 -1.21 20.02 -7.89
CA LEU A 127 -0.75 18.91 -7.06
C LEU A 127 -1.55 18.81 -5.77
N LYS A 128 -1.74 19.93 -5.06
CA LYS A 128 -2.54 20.02 -3.84
C LYS A 128 -3.97 19.52 -4.07
N GLN A 129 -4.64 19.98 -5.12
CA GLN A 129 -6.01 19.53 -5.45
C GLN A 129 -6.07 18.03 -5.77
N GLY A 130 -5.12 17.52 -6.56
CA GLY A 130 -5.00 16.09 -6.84
C GLY A 130 -4.80 15.26 -5.56
N LEU A 131 -3.95 15.73 -4.65
CA LEU A 131 -3.72 15.06 -3.37
C LEU A 131 -4.92 15.13 -2.43
N ILE A 132 -5.66 16.25 -2.38
CA ILE A 132 -6.92 16.35 -1.61
C ILE A 132 -7.94 15.34 -2.15
N SER A 133 -8.05 15.23 -3.48
CA SER A 133 -8.97 14.28 -4.12
C SER A 133 -8.64 12.82 -3.76
N VAL A 134 -7.35 12.47 -3.76
CA VAL A 134 -6.88 11.10 -3.45
C VAL A 134 -6.87 10.81 -1.96
N PHE A 135 -6.30 11.67 -1.12
CA PHE A 135 -6.24 11.54 0.35
C PHE A 135 -7.51 12.02 1.05
N ASN A 136 -8.66 11.69 0.48
CA ASN A 136 -9.95 11.89 1.13
C ASN A 136 -10.12 10.94 2.33
N ASP A 137 -11.14 11.18 3.16
CA ASP A 137 -11.33 10.40 4.39
C ASP A 137 -11.61 8.92 4.12
N THR A 138 -12.29 8.58 3.02
CA THR A 138 -12.55 7.19 2.62
C THR A 138 -11.25 6.45 2.32
N PHE A 139 -10.38 7.05 1.50
CA PHE A 139 -9.10 6.44 1.17
C PHE A 139 -8.18 6.33 2.38
N CYS A 140 -8.16 7.35 3.26
CA CYS A 140 -7.39 7.30 4.50
C CYS A 140 -7.86 6.17 5.42
N LYS A 141 -9.18 5.96 5.56
CA LYS A 141 -9.74 4.82 6.31
C LYS A 141 -9.34 3.48 5.69
N ASN A 142 -9.37 3.38 4.36
CA ASN A 142 -8.96 2.16 3.66
C ASN A 142 -7.46 1.87 3.83
N LEU A 143 -6.60 2.89 3.88
CA LEU A 143 -5.18 2.74 4.20
C LEU A 143 -4.97 2.26 5.64
N ILE A 144 -5.67 2.84 6.60
CA ILE A 144 -5.57 2.43 8.02
C ILE A 144 -6.03 0.97 8.17
N ALA A 145 -7.08 0.56 7.45
CA ALA A 145 -7.56 -0.82 7.48
C ALA A 145 -6.54 -1.84 6.93
N VAL A 146 -5.72 -1.47 5.94
CA VAL A 146 -4.59 -2.30 5.48
C VAL A 146 -3.60 -2.52 6.62
N THR A 147 -3.31 -1.46 7.38
CA THR A 147 -2.30 -1.49 8.45
C THR A 147 -2.75 -2.16 9.75
N GLN A 148 -3.98 -2.67 9.83
CA GLN A 148 -4.48 -3.31 11.04
C GLN A 148 -3.83 -4.66 11.34
N ASP A 149 -3.35 -5.36 10.31
CA ASP A 149 -2.70 -6.66 10.46
C ASP A 149 -1.17 -6.53 10.63
N LEU A 150 -0.63 -5.32 10.46
CA LEU A 150 0.78 -5.03 10.67
C LEU A 150 1.16 -5.10 12.16
N ASN A 151 2.46 -5.26 12.40
CA ASN A 151 2.99 -5.08 13.75
C ASN A 151 2.71 -3.64 14.25
N THR A 152 2.70 -3.47 15.58
CA THR A 152 2.31 -2.20 16.21
C THR A 152 3.19 -1.01 15.81
N SER A 153 4.47 -1.24 15.50
CA SER A 153 5.41 -0.20 15.06
C SER A 153 5.12 0.30 13.65
N ASP A 154 4.88 -0.61 12.70
CA ASP A 154 4.68 -0.28 11.29
C ASP A 154 3.32 0.40 11.09
N ARG A 155 2.31 -0.05 11.83
CA ARG A 155 1.02 0.63 11.92
C ARG A 155 1.17 2.08 12.41
N GLY A 156 1.93 2.28 13.49
CA GLY A 156 2.18 3.62 14.04
C GLY A 156 2.93 4.52 13.04
N PHE A 157 3.86 3.96 12.27
CA PHE A 157 4.58 4.67 11.23
C PHE A 157 3.66 5.13 10.09
N VAL A 158 2.81 4.23 9.57
CA VAL A 158 1.87 4.55 8.48
C VAL A 158 0.83 5.58 8.92
N GLU A 159 0.25 5.44 10.12
CA GLU A 159 -0.69 6.41 10.68
C GLU A 159 -0.03 7.79 10.83
N ALA A 160 1.23 7.84 11.28
CA ALA A 160 2.00 9.07 11.39
C ALA A 160 2.28 9.71 10.02
N LEU A 161 2.63 8.92 9.00
CA LEU A 161 2.83 9.40 7.63
C LEU A 161 1.54 9.99 7.05
N ILE A 162 0.41 9.29 7.16
CA ILE A 162 -0.89 9.79 6.69
C ILE A 162 -1.21 11.14 7.36
N ARG A 163 -0.99 11.24 8.68
CA ARG A 163 -1.21 12.50 9.42
C ARG A 163 -0.30 13.62 8.92
N ARG A 164 0.99 13.34 8.68
CA ARG A 164 1.94 14.33 8.15
C ARG A 164 1.57 14.78 6.74
N ILE A 165 1.21 13.85 5.86
CA ILE A 165 0.76 14.14 4.49
C ILE A 165 -0.49 15.02 4.52
N LYS A 166 -1.51 14.67 5.31
CA LYS A 166 -2.71 15.52 5.48
C LYS A 166 -2.36 16.92 5.99
N LYS A 167 -1.45 17.02 6.96
CA LYS A 167 -0.98 18.31 7.48
C LYS A 167 -0.27 19.13 6.40
N LEU A 168 0.61 18.52 5.61
CA LEU A 168 1.28 19.20 4.49
C LEU A 168 0.23 19.70 3.49
N ILE A 169 -0.71 18.86 3.07
CA ILE A 169 -1.77 19.26 2.14
C ILE A 169 -2.60 20.44 2.69
N GLN A 170 -2.96 20.44 3.97
CA GLN A 170 -3.81 21.46 4.59
C GLN A 170 -3.08 22.79 4.85
N PHE A 171 -1.86 22.73 5.36
CA PHE A 171 -1.13 23.89 5.90
C PHE A 171 -0.06 24.43 4.95
N VAL A 172 0.05 23.91 3.73
CA VAL A 172 0.79 24.58 2.67
C VAL A 172 0.21 25.99 2.48
N PRO A 173 1.03 27.04 2.61
CA PRO A 173 0.59 28.40 2.42
C PRO A 173 -0.07 28.54 1.04
N ASN A 174 -1.37 28.81 1.01
CA ASN A 174 -2.00 29.40 -0.15
C ASN A 174 -1.55 30.87 -0.16
N LYS A 175 -0.40 31.16 -0.76
CA LYS A 175 0.04 32.54 -0.95
C LYS A 175 0.44 32.74 -2.39
#